data_AF-A0A967S7W2-F1
#
_entry.id   AF-A0A967S7W2-F1
#
_cell.length_a   1.000
_cell.length_b   1.000
_cell.length_c   1.000
_cell.angle_alpha   90.00
_cell.angle_beta   90.00
_cell.angle_gamma   90.00
#
_symmetry.space_group_name_H-M   'P 1'
#
loop_
_entity.id
_entity.type
_entity.pdbx_description
1 polymer ?
#
loop_
_entity_poly.entity_id
_entity_poly.type
_entity_poly.pdbx_seq_one_letter_code
_entity_poly.pdbx_strand_id
1 'polypeptide(L)' 'VIGARAMLRLWRGRWSAAADDAAAILEHPRVPPVDRIPALAVLGLLRARRGDPDA' A
#
# COMPACT_ATOMS: atom_id res chain seq x y z
N VAL A 1 -9.97 -0.22 9.38
CA VAL A 1 -9.24 0.65 8.44
C VAL A 1 -8.31 -0.25 7.64
N ILE A 2 -8.64 -0.52 6.38
CA ILE A 2 -7.93 -1.52 5.55
C ILE A 2 -6.51 -1.02 5.24
N GLY A 3 -6.30 0.30 5.16
CA GLY A 3 -4.98 0.92 4.99
C GLY A 3 -4.01 0.59 6.12
N ALA A 4 -4.49 0.51 7.36
CA ALA A 4 -3.68 0.09 8.50
C ALA A 4 -3.23 -1.38 8.38
N ARG A 5 -4.04 -2.25 7.77
CA ARG A 5 -3.70 -3.65 7.51
C ARG A 5 -2.63 -3.77 6.44
N ALA A 6 -2.72 -2.98 5.37
CA ALA A 6 -1.69 -2.93 4.33
C ALA A 6 -0.32 -2.52 4.91
N MET A 7 -0.29 -1.47 5.73
CA MET A 7 0.92 -1.04 6.44
C MET A 7 1.46 -2.14 7.37
N LEU A 8 0.61 -2.78 8.17
CA LEU A 8 1.04 -3.88 9.05
C LEU A 8 1.66 -5.05 8.26
N ARG A 9 1.12 -5.38 7.08
CA ARG A 9 1.68 -6.42 6.21
C ARG A 9 3.04 -6.00 5.64
N LEU A 10 3.21 -4.74 5.25
CA LEU A 10 4.49 -4.19 4.81
C LEU A 10 5.57 -4.36 5.90
N TRP A 11 5.29 -3.88 7.12
CA TRP A 11 6.22 -3.96 8.25
C TRP A 11 6.58 -5.39 8.65
N ARG A 12 5.67 -6.35 8.44
CA ARG A 12 5.90 -7.78 8.70
C ARG A 12 6.61 -8.51 7.55
N GLY A 13 7.07 -7.81 6.52
CA GLY A 13 7.73 -8.44 5.37
C GLY A 13 6.77 -9.13 4.38
N ARG A 14 5.45 -9.04 4.59
CA ARG A 14 4.43 -9.67 3.73
C ARG A 14 4.10 -8.77 2.53
N TRP A 15 5.10 -8.51 1.69
CA TRP A 15 5.07 -7.46 0.67
C TRP A 15 4.00 -7.66 -0.40
N SER A 16 3.81 -8.87 -0.92
CA SER A 16 2.77 -9.14 -1.94
C SER A 16 1.38 -8.86 -1.37
N ALA A 17 1.07 -9.41 -0.19
CA ALA A 17 -0.21 -9.19 0.47
C ALA A 17 -0.44 -7.74 0.93
N ALA A 18 0.63 -6.95 1.10
CA ALA A 18 0.54 -5.51 1.36
C ALA A 18 0.22 -4.74 0.06
N ALA A 19 0.84 -5.11 -1.05
CA ALA A 19 0.54 -4.56 -2.36
C ALA A 19 -0.90 -4.85 -2.80
N ASP A 20 -1.38 -6.08 -2.60
CA ASP A 20 -2.76 -6.48 -2.95
C ASP A 20 -3.80 -5.67 -2.15
N ASP A 21 -3.60 -5.54 -0.83
CA ASP A 21 -4.47 -4.71 0.02
C ASP A 21 -4.45 -3.24 -0.42
N ALA A 22 -3.28 -2.70 -0.76
CA ALA A 22 -3.13 -1.31 -1.19
C ALA A 22 -3.78 -1.06 -2.56
N ALA A 23 -3.61 -1.98 -3.52
CA ALA A 23 -4.23 -1.90 -4.84
C ALA A 23 -5.76 -1.93 -4.74
N ALA A 24 -6.32 -2.87 -3.96
CA ALA A 24 -7.76 -2.98 -3.75
C ALA A 24 -8.37 -1.70 -3.14
N ILE A 25 -7.64 -1.01 -2.26
CA ILE A 25 -8.05 0.29 -1.74
C ILE A 25 -8.10 1.35 -2.85
N LEU A 26 -7.08 1.40 -3.72
CA LEU A 26 -6.97 2.44 -4.75
C LEU A 26 -7.90 2.22 -5.94
N GLU A 27 -8.32 0.98 -6.20
CA GLU A 27 -9.37 0.66 -7.18
C GLU A 27 -10.74 1.24 -6.83
N HIS A 28 -10.96 1.62 -5.57
CA HIS A 28 -12.20 2.22 -5.11
C HIS A 28 -12.11 3.76 -5.08
N PRO A 29 -12.80 4.47 -5.99
CA PRO A 29 -12.61 5.92 -6.18
C PRO A 29 -13.06 6.78 -5.00
N ARG A 30 -13.87 6.24 -4.09
CA ARG A 30 -14.47 6.96 -2.95
C ARG A 30 -13.93 6.52 -1.59
N VAL A 31 -12.73 5.92 -1.56
CA VAL A 31 -12.10 5.55 -0.28
C VAL A 31 -11.68 6.80 0.51
N PRO A 32 -12.00 6.88 1.81
CA PRO A 32 -11.57 7.99 2.65
C PRO A 32 -10.04 8.21 2.62
N PRO A 33 -9.56 9.47 2.73
CA PRO A 33 -8.12 9.76 2.73
C PRO A 33 -7.31 8.97 3.76
N VAL A 34 -7.91 8.66 4.92
CA VAL A 34 -7.27 7.88 6.00
C VAL A 34 -6.89 6.45 5.58
N ASP A 35 -7.58 5.87 4.60
CA ASP A 35 -7.24 4.57 4.01
C ASP A 35 -6.38 4.74 2.75
N ARG A 36 -6.59 5.82 1.99
CA ARG A 36 -5.89 6.08 0.71
C ARG A 36 -4.42 6.45 0.90
N ILE A 37 -4.09 7.31 1.86
CA ILE A 37 -2.71 7.74 2.13
C ILE A 37 -1.80 6.55 2.47
N PRO A 38 -2.13 5.67 3.44
CA PRO A 38 -1.29 4.51 3.74
C PRO A 38 -1.19 3.52 2.56
N ALA A 39 -2.23 3.36 1.74
CA ALA A 39 -2.16 2.53 0.54
C ALA A 39 -1.12 3.05 -0.48
N LEU A 40 -1.10 4.36 -0.73
CA LEU A 40 -0.10 5.00 -1.59
C LEU A 40 1.32 4.85 -1.02
N ALA A 41 1.48 5.08 0.29
CA ALA A 41 2.76 4.93 0.96
C ALA A 41 3.31 3.49 0.86
N VAL A 42 2.45 2.47 1.04
CA VAL A 42 2.84 1.06 0.88
C VAL A 42 3.39 0.80 -0.53
N LEU A 43 2.68 1.25 -1.58
CA LEU A 43 3.14 1.02 -2.96
C LEU A 43 4.44 1.75 -3.26
N GLY A 44 4.59 3.00 -2.82
CA GLY A 44 5.84 3.77 -2.99
C GLY A 44 7.03 3.10 -2.32
N LEU A 45 6.88 2.66 -1.07
CA LEU A 45 7.94 1.96 -0.33
C LEU A 45 8.31 0.62 -0.97
N LEU A 46 7.34 -0.12 -1.52
CA LEU A 46 7.59 -1.37 -2.23
C LEU A 46 8.32 -1.14 -3.56
N ARG A 47 7.99 -0.09 -4.30
CA ARG A 47 8.71 0.32 -5.53
C ARG A 47 10.16 0.69 -5.21
N ALA A 48 10.37 1.56 -4.23
CA ALA A 48 11.70 1.95 -3.77
C ALA A 48 12.54 0.73 -3.33
N ARG A 49 11.93 -0.23 -2.61
CA ARG A 49 12.59 -1.47 -2.20
C ARG A 49 13.00 -2.35 -3.38
N ARG A 50 12.23 -2.37 -4.47
CA ARG A 50 12.52 -3.16 -5.68
C ARG A 50 13.54 -2.48 -6.60
N GLY A 51 13.93 -1.25 -6.30
CA GLY A 51 14.80 -0.45 -7.17
C GLY A 51 14.09 0.07 -8.42
N ASP A 52 12.76 0.20 -8.37
CA ASP A 52 11.98 0.76 -9.48
C ASP A 52 12.26 2.28 -9.55
N PRO A 53 12.82 2.79 -10.66
CA PRO A 53 13.29 4.18 -10.76
C PRO A 53 12.17 5.22 -10.88
N ASP A 54 10.93 4.81 -11.20
CA ASP A 54 9.77 5.70 -11.34
C ASP A 54 9.02 5.94 -10.00
N ALA A 55 9.67 5.67 -8.86
CA ALA A 55 9.10 5.78 -7.51
C ALA A 55 8.97 7.23 -6.98
#